data_AF-A0A8C6G8G5-F1
#
_entry.id   AF-A0A8C6G8G5-F1
#
_cell.length_a   1.000
_cell.length_b   1.000
_cell.length_c   1.000
_cell.angle_alpha   90.00
_cell.angle_beta   90.00
_cell.angle_gamma   90.00
#
_symmetry.space_group_name_H-M   'P 1'
#
loop_
_entity.id
_entity.type
_entity.pdbx_description
1 polymer ?
#
loop_
_entity_poly.entity_id
_entity_poly.type
_entity_poly.pdbx_seq_one_letter_code
_entity_poly.pdbx_strand_id
1 'polypeptide(L)'
;MAFANLLKALISDSLDSCCRKILQDGGLQVVEKQNLSKEELIAELQDCEGLIVRSATKVTADVINAAEKLQVVGRAGTGVDNVDLEAATRKGILVMNTPNGNSLSAAELTCGMIMCLARQIPQVTASMKDETSFKKL
;
A
#
# COMPACT_ATOMS: atom_id res chain seq x y z
N MET A 1 -18.96 11.18 -17.71
CA MET A 1 -18.21 11.26 -16.44
C MET A 1 -17.76 9.86 -16.10
N ALA A 2 -16.46 9.60 -15.97
CA ALA A 2 -15.90 8.23 -15.94
C ALA A 2 -16.23 7.41 -14.66
N PHE A 3 -16.84 8.02 -13.64
CA PHE A 3 -17.13 7.37 -12.35
C PHE A 3 -18.51 7.77 -11.78
N ALA A 4 -19.55 7.83 -12.63
CA ALA A 4 -20.86 8.33 -12.21
C ALA A 4 -21.50 7.57 -11.01
N ASN A 5 -20.99 6.38 -10.65
CA ASN A 5 -21.53 5.52 -9.59
C ASN A 5 -20.48 5.03 -8.57
N LEU A 6 -19.32 5.70 -8.42
CA LEU A 6 -18.37 5.35 -7.34
C LEU A 6 -18.94 5.86 -6.01
N LEU A 7 -19.47 4.96 -5.18
CA LEU A 7 -20.19 5.33 -3.96
C LEU A 7 -19.53 4.76 -2.71
N LYS A 8 -18.92 3.57 -2.80
CA LYS A 8 -18.34 2.87 -1.67
C LYS A 8 -16.93 2.35 -1.97
N ALA A 9 -16.03 2.63 -1.04
CA ALA A 9 -14.63 2.23 -1.10
C ALA A 9 -14.23 1.39 0.13
N LEU A 10 -13.51 0.30 -0.13
CA LEU A 10 -12.87 -0.52 0.89
C LEU A 10 -11.39 -0.14 1.02
N ILE A 11 -10.93 0.16 2.22
CA ILE A 11 -9.52 0.21 2.58
C ILE A 11 -9.19 -1.10 3.31
N SER A 12 -8.37 -1.95 2.70
CA SER A 12 -8.10 -3.32 3.19
C SER A 12 -6.80 -3.48 3.99
N ASP A 13 -5.97 -2.43 4.04
CA ASP A 13 -4.67 -2.40 4.71
C ASP A 13 -4.59 -1.24 5.71
N SER A 14 -3.59 -1.26 6.58
CA SER A 14 -3.30 -0.14 7.49
C SER A 14 -2.73 1.07 6.71
N LEU A 15 -3.54 2.13 6.63
CA LEU A 15 -3.24 3.40 5.98
C LEU A 15 -3.38 4.57 6.97
N ASP A 16 -2.81 5.72 6.59
CA ASP A 16 -3.00 6.95 7.35
C ASP A 16 -4.47 7.40 7.30
N SER A 17 -4.99 7.88 8.44
CA SER A 17 -6.37 8.34 8.59
C SER A 17 -6.75 9.46 7.62
N CYS A 18 -5.79 10.21 7.05
CA CYS A 18 -6.05 11.23 6.04
C CYS A 18 -6.68 10.64 4.77
N CYS A 19 -6.34 9.41 4.39
CA CYS A 19 -6.90 8.74 3.22
C CYS A 19 -8.41 8.59 3.35
N ARG A 20 -8.88 8.07 4.48
CA ARG A 20 -10.31 7.95 4.81
C ARG A 20 -11.01 9.30 4.78
N LYS A 21 -10.43 10.33 5.41
CA LYS A 21 -11.02 11.67 5.46
C LYS A 21 -11.22 12.25 4.06
N ILE A 22 -10.19 12.21 3.21
CA ILE A 22 -10.25 12.73 1.84
C ILE A 22 -11.36 12.04 1.03
N LEU A 23 -11.52 10.73 1.17
CA LEU A 23 -12.58 9.97 0.47
C LEU A 23 -13.97 10.35 0.99
N GLN A 24 -14.13 10.46 2.31
CA GLN A 24 -15.40 10.85 2.95
C GLN A 24 -15.79 12.29 2.58
N ASP A 25 -14.84 13.22 2.58
CA ASP A 25 -15.05 14.61 2.15
C ASP A 25 -15.42 14.68 0.66
N GLY A 26 -14.95 13.72 -0.14
CA GLY A 26 -15.38 13.50 -1.52
C GLY A 26 -16.76 12.84 -1.68
N GLY A 27 -17.46 12.54 -0.58
CA GLY A 27 -18.80 11.95 -0.59
C GLY A 27 -18.85 10.42 -0.67
N LEU A 28 -17.71 9.73 -0.51
CA LEU A 28 -17.66 8.27 -0.56
C LEU A 28 -17.97 7.65 0.81
N GLN A 29 -18.72 6.55 0.80
CA GLN A 29 -18.80 5.65 1.95
C GLN A 29 -17.49 4.86 2.06
N VAL A 30 -16.82 4.93 3.20
CA VAL A 30 -15.53 4.23 3.42
C VAL A 30 -15.70 3.13 4.45
N VAL A 31 -15.28 1.92 4.08
CA VAL A 31 -15.16 0.77 4.99
C VAL A 31 -13.67 0.50 5.19
N GLU A 32 -13.24 0.38 6.44
CA GLU A 32 -11.87 0.00 6.79
C GLU A 32 -11.88 -1.36 7.47
N LYS A 33 -11.20 -2.33 6.88
CA LYS A 33 -10.96 -3.66 7.45
C LYS A 33 -9.54 -4.07 7.16
N GLN A 34 -8.88 -4.73 8.11
CA GLN A 34 -7.48 -5.12 7.96
C GLN A 34 -7.34 -6.62 8.14
N ASN A 35 -6.25 -7.19 7.60
CA ASN A 35 -5.90 -8.60 7.72
C ASN A 35 -7.01 -9.56 7.24
N LEU A 36 -7.75 -9.15 6.20
CA LEU A 36 -8.77 -9.98 5.59
C LEU A 36 -8.14 -11.19 4.90
N SER A 37 -8.76 -12.36 5.05
CA SER A 37 -8.50 -13.48 4.17
C SER A 37 -8.93 -13.15 2.74
N LYS A 38 -8.53 -14.00 1.77
CA LYS A 38 -8.95 -13.84 0.38
C LYS A 38 -10.49 -13.91 0.26
N GLU A 39 -11.10 -14.83 0.99
CA GLU A 39 -12.55 -15.07 0.96
C GLU A 39 -13.32 -13.90 1.58
N GLU A 40 -12.83 -13.37 2.71
CA GLU A 40 -13.41 -12.19 3.35
C GLU A 40 -13.26 -10.95 2.48
N LEU A 41 -12.09 -10.76 1.85
CA LEU A 41 -11.86 -9.68 0.89
C LEU A 41 -12.86 -9.73 -0.27
N ILE A 42 -13.06 -10.91 -0.85
CA ILE A 42 -14.04 -11.10 -1.94
C ILE A 42 -15.46 -10.77 -1.46
N ALA A 43 -15.83 -11.17 -0.24
CA ALA A 43 -17.14 -10.90 0.33
C ALA A 43 -17.39 -9.40 0.52
N GLU A 44 -16.40 -8.65 1.04
CA GLU A 44 -16.53 -7.19 1.19
C GLU A 44 -16.58 -6.46 -0.16
N LEU A 45 -15.85 -6.96 -1.16
CA LEU A 45 -15.81 -6.39 -2.50
C LEU A 45 -17.09 -6.59 -3.32
N GLN A 46 -18.02 -7.45 -2.89
CA GLN A 46 -19.33 -7.60 -3.57
C GLN A 46 -20.14 -6.30 -3.58
N ASP A 47 -19.88 -5.42 -2.61
CA ASP A 47 -20.61 -4.18 -2.44
C ASP A 47 -19.68 -2.95 -2.40
N CYS A 48 -18.57 -3.00 -3.12
CA CYS A 48 -17.63 -1.88 -3.24
C CYS A 48 -17.25 -1.63 -4.70
N GLU A 49 -17.25 -0.37 -5.12
CA GLU A 49 -16.76 0.03 -6.45
C GLU A 49 -15.29 0.47 -6.42
N GLY A 50 -14.75 0.78 -5.24
CA GLY A 50 -13.35 1.14 -5.04
C GLY A 50 -12.64 0.24 -4.02
N LEU A 51 -11.38 -0.08 -4.31
CA LEU A 51 -10.48 -0.78 -3.39
C LEU A 51 -9.19 0.02 -3.21
N ILE A 52 -8.76 0.20 -1.96
CA ILE A 52 -7.51 0.83 -1.61
C ILE A 52 -6.65 -0.15 -0.81
N VAL A 53 -5.46 -0.42 -1.33
CA VAL A 53 -4.50 -1.36 -0.75
C VAL A 53 -3.16 -0.69 -0.51
N ARG A 54 -2.30 -1.35 0.27
CA ARG A 54 -0.88 -1.04 0.40
C ARG A 54 -0.07 -2.22 -0.11
N SER A 55 0.56 -2.99 0.77
CA SER A 55 1.50 -4.07 0.42
C SER A 55 1.05 -5.46 0.91
N ALA A 56 0.15 -5.51 1.89
CA ALA A 56 -0.26 -6.76 2.54
C ALA A 56 -1.33 -7.46 1.70
N THR A 57 -2.42 -6.76 1.39
CA THR A 57 -3.49 -7.28 0.53
C THR A 57 -2.96 -7.63 -0.87
N LYS A 58 -3.32 -8.81 -1.38
CA LYS A 58 -2.99 -9.25 -2.75
C LYS A 58 -4.24 -9.21 -3.62
N VAL A 59 -4.20 -8.39 -4.66
CA VAL A 59 -5.31 -8.18 -5.60
C VAL A 59 -5.07 -9.07 -6.83
N THR A 60 -5.28 -10.37 -6.66
CA THR A 60 -5.05 -11.38 -7.70
C THR A 60 -6.19 -11.44 -8.72
N ALA A 61 -5.99 -12.14 -9.84
CA ALA A 61 -7.03 -12.38 -10.85
C ALA A 61 -8.34 -12.93 -10.23
N ASP A 62 -8.27 -13.86 -9.27
CA ASP A 62 -9.46 -14.43 -8.64
C ASP A 62 -10.26 -13.38 -7.87
N VAL A 63 -9.58 -12.51 -7.12
CA VAL A 63 -10.22 -11.42 -6.36
C VAL A 63 -10.85 -10.44 -7.34
N ILE A 64 -10.11 -10.05 -8.38
CA ILE A 64 -10.57 -9.14 -9.42
C ILE A 64 -11.80 -9.70 -10.11
N ASN A 65 -11.78 -10.97 -10.53
CA ASN A 65 -12.88 -11.60 -11.25
C ASN A 65 -14.13 -11.73 -10.39
N ALA A 66 -13.98 -12.07 -9.09
CA ALA A 66 -15.10 -12.20 -8.17
C ALA A 66 -15.73 -10.86 -7.74
N ALA A 67 -15.00 -9.73 -7.86
CA ALA A 67 -15.51 -8.41 -7.49
C ALA A 67 -16.30 -7.75 -8.63
N GLU A 68 -17.58 -8.05 -8.77
CA GLU A 68 -18.40 -7.63 -9.93
C GLU A 68 -18.58 -6.11 -10.07
N LYS A 69 -18.66 -5.38 -8.95
CA LYS A 69 -18.86 -3.92 -8.94
C LYS A 69 -17.58 -3.11 -9.00
N LEU A 70 -16.41 -3.74 -8.85
CA LEU A 70 -15.14 -3.04 -8.70
C LEU A 70 -14.77 -2.29 -9.97
N GLN A 71 -14.55 -0.99 -9.86
CA GLN A 71 -14.21 -0.08 -10.97
C GLN A 71 -12.77 0.43 -10.87
N VAL A 72 -12.25 0.57 -9.64
CA VAL A 72 -10.95 1.18 -9.40
C VAL A 72 -10.19 0.53 -8.24
N VAL A 73 -8.89 0.35 -8.42
CA VAL A 73 -7.95 -0.10 -7.39
C VAL A 73 -6.86 0.95 -7.21
N GLY A 74 -6.76 1.52 -6.01
CA GLY A 74 -5.69 2.43 -5.62
C GLY A 74 -4.66 1.73 -4.74
N ARG A 75 -3.38 1.81 -5.07
CA ARG A 75 -2.28 1.42 -4.19
C ARG A 75 -1.65 2.64 -3.53
N ALA A 76 -1.68 2.70 -2.21
CA ALA A 76 -0.94 3.67 -1.40
C ALA A 76 0.55 3.29 -1.33
N GLY A 77 1.24 3.42 -2.45
CA GLY A 77 2.66 3.13 -2.61
C GLY A 77 3.15 3.34 -4.04
N THR A 78 4.46 3.24 -4.25
CA THR A 78 5.08 3.52 -5.56
C THR A 78 4.93 2.39 -6.57
N GLY A 79 5.07 1.14 -6.14
CA GLY A 79 4.90 -0.04 -6.99
C GLY A 79 3.44 -0.48 -7.14
N VAL A 80 3.22 -1.49 -7.97
CA VAL A 80 1.90 -2.16 -8.18
C VAL A 80 2.02 -3.69 -8.15
N ASP A 81 3.12 -4.20 -7.58
CA ASP A 81 3.53 -5.62 -7.56
C ASP A 81 2.54 -6.59 -6.89
N ASN A 82 1.58 -6.07 -6.12
CA ASN A 82 0.55 -6.87 -5.45
C ASN A 82 -0.81 -6.81 -6.17
N VAL A 83 -0.86 -6.23 -7.37
CA VAL A 83 -2.06 -6.13 -8.19
C VAL A 83 -1.82 -6.82 -9.54
N ASP A 84 -2.72 -7.72 -9.92
CA ASP A 84 -2.72 -8.33 -11.25
C ASP A 84 -3.25 -7.33 -12.29
N LEU A 85 -2.30 -6.60 -12.91
CA LEU A 85 -2.61 -5.55 -13.89
C LEU A 85 -3.30 -6.10 -15.13
N GLU A 86 -2.98 -7.32 -15.55
CA GLU A 86 -3.59 -7.89 -16.74
C GLU A 86 -5.05 -8.24 -16.50
N ALA A 87 -5.35 -8.87 -15.35
CA ALA A 87 -6.72 -9.16 -14.96
C ALA A 87 -7.54 -7.88 -14.78
N ALA A 88 -6.96 -6.86 -14.15
CA ALA A 88 -7.60 -5.55 -13.99
C ALA A 88 -7.90 -4.92 -15.36
N THR A 89 -6.93 -4.93 -16.28
CA THR A 89 -7.09 -4.38 -17.64
C THR A 89 -8.17 -5.13 -18.42
N ARG A 90 -8.17 -6.47 -18.40
CA ARG A 90 -9.18 -7.29 -19.09
C ARG A 90 -10.60 -7.04 -18.57
N LYS A 91 -10.74 -6.76 -17.27
CA LYS A 91 -12.03 -6.46 -16.62
C LYS A 91 -12.41 -4.97 -16.71
N GLY A 92 -11.55 -4.12 -17.25
CA GLY A 92 -11.79 -2.68 -17.37
C GLY A 92 -11.67 -1.91 -16.05
N ILE A 93 -10.92 -2.46 -15.08
CA ILE A 93 -10.68 -1.85 -13.78
C ILE A 93 -9.46 -0.94 -13.86
N LEU A 94 -9.61 0.30 -13.42
CA LEU A 94 -8.53 1.28 -13.41
C LEU A 94 -7.62 1.06 -12.20
N VAL A 95 -6.30 1.04 -12.42
CA VAL A 95 -5.30 0.88 -11.34
C VAL A 95 -4.51 2.18 -11.18
N MET A 96 -4.47 2.72 -9.96
CA MET A 96 -3.70 3.92 -9.59
C MET A 96 -2.68 3.60 -8.52
N ASN A 97 -1.57 4.32 -8.52
CA ASN A 97 -0.54 4.27 -7.49
C ASN A 97 -0.06 5.68 -7.12
N THR A 98 0.90 5.78 -6.20
CA THR A 98 1.52 7.05 -5.76
C THR A 98 3.03 7.02 -6.04
N PRO A 99 3.48 7.23 -7.30
CA PRO A 99 4.86 6.95 -7.72
C PRO A 99 5.92 7.80 -7.01
N ASN A 100 5.58 9.00 -6.56
CA ASN A 100 6.51 9.92 -5.88
C ASN A 100 6.30 9.98 -4.36
N GLY A 101 5.40 9.16 -3.80
CA GLY A 101 4.94 9.29 -2.41
C GLY A 101 6.02 9.04 -1.35
N ASN A 102 7.14 8.38 -1.71
CA ASN A 102 8.23 8.06 -0.77
C ASN A 102 9.60 8.60 -1.22
N SER A 103 9.66 9.44 -2.27
CA SER A 103 10.94 9.83 -2.87
C SER A 103 11.88 10.52 -1.88
N LEU A 104 11.35 11.42 -1.03
CA LEU A 104 12.14 12.12 -0.03
C LEU A 104 12.63 11.17 1.08
N SER A 105 11.74 10.34 1.65
CA SER A 105 12.14 9.38 2.69
C SER A 105 13.15 8.35 2.19
N ALA A 106 13.04 7.93 0.91
CA ALA A 106 14.03 7.07 0.28
C ALA A 106 15.38 7.78 0.14
N ALA A 107 15.40 9.07 -0.22
CA ALA A 107 16.62 9.87 -0.30
C ALA A 107 17.26 10.07 1.09
N GLU A 108 16.47 10.40 2.11
CA GLU A 108 16.93 10.54 3.50
C GLU A 108 17.57 9.24 4.01
N LEU A 109 16.89 8.10 3.79
CA LEU A 109 17.44 6.80 4.15
C LEU A 109 18.73 6.49 3.39
N THR A 110 18.81 6.85 2.11
CA THR A 110 20.02 6.65 1.28
C THR A 110 21.19 7.43 1.85
N CYS A 111 21.00 8.72 2.15
CA CYS A 111 22.02 9.55 2.80
C CYS A 111 22.45 8.97 4.15
N GLY A 112 21.49 8.50 4.97
CA GLY A 112 21.77 7.81 6.22
C GLY A 112 22.60 6.55 6.03
N MET A 113 22.28 5.72 5.04
CA MET A 113 23.04 4.51 4.71
C MET A 113 24.47 4.82 4.26
N ILE A 114 24.67 5.86 3.45
CA ILE A 114 26.02 6.31 3.06
C ILE A 114 26.85 6.63 4.32
N MET A 115 26.28 7.39 5.27
CA MET A 115 26.96 7.73 6.51
C MET A 115 27.23 6.51 7.40
N CYS A 116 26.26 5.60 7.52
CA CYS A 116 26.39 4.35 8.26
C CYS A 116 27.53 3.48 7.72
N LEU A 117 27.67 3.37 6.39
CA LEU A 117 28.73 2.62 5.75
C LEU A 117 30.10 3.30 5.91
N ALA A 118 30.16 4.60 5.66
CA ALA A 118 31.40 5.37 5.76
C ALA A 118 32.01 5.37 7.17
N ARG A 119 31.16 5.28 8.20
CA ARG A 119 31.57 5.37 9.61
C ARG A 119 31.34 4.09 10.42
N GLN A 120 30.95 3.00 9.76
CA GLN A 120 30.68 1.70 10.38
C GLN A 120 29.72 1.79 11.58
N ILE A 121 28.73 2.70 11.50
CA ILE A 121 27.84 3.03 12.62
C ILE A 121 27.07 1.79 13.10
N PRO A 122 26.47 0.96 12.22
CA PRO A 122 25.76 -0.24 12.66
C PRO A 122 26.67 -1.23 13.40
N GLN A 123 27.90 -1.42 12.92
CA GLN A 123 28.88 -2.35 13.51
C GLN A 123 29.33 -1.86 14.90
N VAL A 124 29.71 -0.58 15.01
CA VAL A 124 30.12 0.02 16.29
C VAL A 124 28.97 0.01 17.29
N THR A 125 27.74 0.29 16.84
CA THR A 125 26.55 0.23 17.69
C THR A 125 26.30 -1.18 18.21
N ALA A 126 26.43 -2.21 17.37
CA ALA A 126 26.24 -3.60 17.78
C ALA A 126 27.28 -4.03 18.82
N SER A 127 28.56 -3.80 18.55
CA SER A 127 29.65 -4.16 19.48
C SER A 127 29.59 -3.40 20.81
N MET A 128 29.15 -2.14 20.83
CA MET A 128 28.92 -1.42 22.08
C MET A 128 27.76 -2.02 22.89
N LYS A 129 26.72 -2.53 22.24
CA LYS A 129 25.61 -3.24 22.90
C LYS A 129 26.04 -4.62 23.41
N ASP A 130 26.97 -5.26 22.72
CA ASP A 130 27.55 -6.56 23.11
C ASP A 130 28.69 -6.43 24.15
N GLU A 131 28.89 -5.23 24.72
CA GLU A 131 29.95 -4.87 25.69
C GLU A 131 31.39 -5.19 25.24
N THR A 132 31.58 -5.53 23.97
CA THR A 132 32.91 -5.71 23.38
C THR A 132 33.40 -4.32 23.02
N SER A 133 34.33 -3.77 23.81
CA SER A 133 34.93 -2.47 23.48
C SER A 133 35.54 -2.55 22.09
N PHE A 134 35.11 -1.70 21.15
CA PHE A 134 35.70 -1.56 19.82
C PHE A 134 37.16 -1.10 19.96
N LYS A 135 38.07 -2.05 20.21
CA LYS A 135 39.51 -1.82 20.29
C LYS A 135 40.08 -1.90 18.88
N LYS A 136 39.90 -0.83 18.10
CA LYS A 136 40.76 -0.36 16.99
C LYS A 136 39.95 0.51 16.03
N LEU A 137 40.22 1.80 16.08
CA LEU A 137 40.40 2.64 14.90
C LEU A 137 41.85 3.09 14.90
#